data_AF-A0A0S7YIL3-F1
#
_entry.id   AF-A0A0S7YIL3-F1
#
_cell.length_a   1.000
_cell.length_b   1.000
_cell.length_c   1.000
_cell.angle_alpha   90.00
_cell.angle_beta   90.00
_cell.angle_gamma   90.00
#
_symmetry.space_group_name_H-M   'P 1'
#
loop_
_entity.id
_entity.type
_entity.pdbx_description
1 polymer ?
#
loop_
_entity_poly.entity_id
_entity_poly.type
_entity_poly.pdbx_seq_one_letter_code
_entity_poly.pdbx_strand_id
1 'polypeptide(L)'
;MLDVIAMHLKLLFDLDNLISDMDEPKYKEIGFKVDDEEHHALIRTRNDLLKKLPDDIAYVYERLKQRYRQAVAPVDNGFCFGCFQKLPTELLTRSKELTTCPNCGRILYFPEQ
;
A
#
# COMPACT_ATOMS: atom_id res chain seq x y z
N MET A 1 13.51 11.89 6.88
CA MET A 1 12.65 11.17 7.85
C MET A 1 11.37 10.72 7.18
N LEU A 2 10.65 11.62 6.51
CA LEU A 2 9.42 11.31 5.78
C LEU A 2 9.66 10.35 4.59
N ASP A 3 10.79 10.48 3.89
CA ASP A 3 11.17 9.58 2.77
C ASP A 3 11.33 8.12 3.21
N VAL A 4 11.86 7.90 4.42
CA VAL A 4 12.03 6.56 5.00
C VAL A 4 10.67 5.95 5.32
N ILE A 5 9.72 6.74 5.83
CA ILE A 5 8.36 6.28 6.11
C ILE A 5 7.65 5.92 4.80
N ALA A 6 7.72 6.78 3.78
CA ALA A 6 7.14 6.51 2.47
C ALA A 6 7.73 5.24 1.83
N MET A 7 9.05 5.03 1.96
CA MET A 7 9.72 3.81 1.50
C MET A 7 9.22 2.56 2.23
N HIS A 8 9.14 2.58 3.57
CA HIS A 8 8.60 1.45 4.34
C HIS A 8 7.14 1.16 4.01
N LEU A 9 6.32 2.21 3.82
CA LEU A 9 4.91 2.07 3.44
C LEU A 9 4.78 1.41 2.06
N LYS A 10 5.61 1.84 1.09
CA LYS A 10 5.63 1.24 -0.24
C LYS A 10 6.06 -0.22 -0.20
N LEU A 11 7.12 -0.55 0.55
CA LEU A 11 7.58 -1.93 0.72
C LEU A 11 6.52 -2.82 1.37
N LEU A 12 5.85 -2.31 2.41
CA LEU A 12 4.74 -3.02 3.06
C LEU A 12 3.59 -3.27 2.07
N PHE A 13 3.23 -2.25 1.30
CA PHE A 13 2.18 -2.34 0.28
C PHE A 13 2.49 -3.38 -0.81
N ASP A 14 3.70 -3.32 -1.37
CA ASP A 14 4.14 -4.25 -2.41
C ASP A 14 4.15 -5.69 -1.87
N LEU A 15 4.64 -5.89 -0.65
CA LEU A 15 4.65 -7.20 0.02
C LEU A 15 3.23 -7.72 0.29
N ASP A 16 2.32 -6.87 0.74
CA ASP A 16 0.92 -7.26 0.97
C ASP A 16 0.20 -7.65 -0.32
N ASN A 17 0.48 -6.98 -1.42
CA ASN A 17 -0.05 -7.36 -2.73
C ASN A 17 0.51 -8.70 -3.18
N LEU A 18 1.82 -8.92 -3.00
CA LEU A 18 2.46 -10.20 -3.31
C LEU A 18 1.84 -11.35 -2.49
N ILE A 19 1.69 -11.19 -1.18
CA ILE A 19 1.06 -12.20 -0.31
C ILE A 19 -0.39 -12.45 -0.76
N SER A 20 -1.16 -11.38 -1.05
CA SER A 20 -2.53 -11.52 -1.53
C SER A 20 -2.61 -12.29 -2.86
N ASP A 21 -1.67 -12.06 -3.76
CA ASP A 21 -1.57 -12.80 -5.01
C ASP A 21 -1.23 -14.26 -4.72
N MET A 22 -0.27 -14.56 -3.85
CA MET A 22 0.13 -15.94 -3.50
C MET A 22 -0.99 -16.74 -2.84
N ASP A 23 -1.84 -16.09 -2.04
CA ASP A 23 -2.99 -16.71 -1.38
C ASP A 23 -4.18 -16.93 -2.32
N GLU A 24 -4.17 -16.30 -3.51
CA GLU A 24 -5.27 -16.42 -4.46
C GLU A 24 -5.33 -17.86 -5.01
N PRO A 25 -6.47 -18.58 -4.85
CA PRO A 25 -6.57 -20.00 -5.20
C PRO A 25 -6.19 -20.32 -6.64
N LYS A 26 -6.47 -19.38 -7.55
CA LYS A 26 -6.19 -19.50 -8.98
C LYS A 26 -4.70 -19.80 -9.27
N TYR A 27 -3.77 -19.25 -8.50
CA TYR A 27 -2.34 -19.50 -8.75
C TYR A 27 -1.93 -20.92 -8.31
N LYS A 28 -2.54 -21.43 -7.23
CA LYS A 28 -2.33 -22.82 -6.79
C LYS A 28 -2.86 -23.82 -7.81
N GLU A 29 -3.99 -23.52 -8.44
CA GLU A 29 -4.61 -24.38 -9.48
C GLU A 29 -3.75 -24.51 -10.75
N ILE A 30 -3.04 -23.45 -11.15
CA ILE A 30 -2.15 -23.47 -12.34
C ILE A 30 -0.73 -23.98 -12.03
N GLY A 31 -0.50 -24.49 -10.82
CA GLY A 31 0.77 -25.13 -10.43
C GLY A 31 1.81 -24.19 -9.81
N PHE A 32 1.46 -22.94 -9.48
CA PHE A 32 2.32 -22.06 -8.69
C PHE A 32 2.22 -22.48 -7.22
N LYS A 33 3.16 -23.31 -6.77
CA LYS A 33 3.25 -23.75 -5.38
C LYS A 33 4.25 -22.87 -4.64
N VAL A 34 3.78 -22.26 -3.57
CA VAL A 34 4.63 -21.57 -2.60
C VAL A 34 4.81 -22.52 -1.43
N ASP A 35 6.05 -22.64 -0.95
CA ASP A 35 6.34 -23.40 0.26
C ASP A 35 5.82 -22.68 1.52
N ASP A 36 5.29 -23.44 2.47
CA ASP A 36 4.69 -22.88 3.69
C ASP A 36 5.74 -22.10 4.53
N GLU A 37 7.02 -22.52 4.51
CA GLU A 37 8.08 -21.81 5.24
C GLU A 37 8.37 -20.44 4.62
N GLU A 38 8.42 -20.37 3.28
CA GLU A 38 8.60 -19.13 2.54
C GLU A 38 7.43 -18.16 2.80
N HIS A 39 6.21 -18.68 2.76
CA HIS A 39 5.02 -17.87 3.06
C HIS A 39 5.07 -17.31 4.50
N HIS A 40 5.42 -18.14 5.49
CA HIS A 40 5.59 -17.67 6.86
C HIS A 40 6.72 -16.65 7.02
N ALA A 41 7.80 -16.74 6.22
CA ALA A 41 8.85 -15.74 6.22
C ALA A 41 8.34 -14.38 5.72
N LEU A 42 7.54 -14.35 4.64
CA LEU A 42 6.94 -13.12 4.13
C LEU A 42 6.01 -12.46 5.16
N ILE A 43 5.20 -13.25 5.87
CA ILE A 43 4.32 -12.73 6.95
C ILE A 43 5.14 -12.12 8.09
N ARG A 44 6.29 -12.72 8.47
CA ARG A 44 7.19 -12.12 9.46
C ARG A 44 7.75 -10.79 8.97
N THR A 45 8.25 -10.74 7.73
CA THR A 45 8.78 -9.50 7.12
C THR A 45 7.71 -8.41 7.04
N ARG A 46 6.47 -8.77 6.69
CA ARG A 46 5.33 -7.85 6.69
C ARG A 46 5.12 -7.22 8.06
N ASN A 47 5.06 -8.04 9.11
CA ASN A 47 4.86 -7.56 10.47
C ASN A 47 6.02 -6.67 10.95
N ASP A 48 7.26 -6.96 10.54
CA ASP A 48 8.41 -6.13 10.88
C ASP A 48 8.43 -4.80 10.12
N LEU A 49 7.96 -4.76 8.86
CA LEU A 49 7.77 -3.52 8.13
C LEU A 49 6.68 -2.66 8.75
N LEU A 50 5.57 -3.26 9.20
CA LEU A 50 4.49 -2.54 9.86
C LEU A 50 4.96 -1.83 11.13
N LYS A 51 5.83 -2.48 11.93
CA LYS A 51 6.44 -1.88 13.15
C LYS A 51 7.42 -0.74 12.87
N LYS A 52 7.88 -0.58 11.63
CA LYS A 52 8.78 0.53 11.22
C LYS A 52 8.00 1.78 10.82
N LEU A 53 6.67 1.70 10.73
CA LEU A 53 5.81 2.84 10.47
C LEU A 53 5.40 3.50 11.80
N PRO A 54 5.14 4.82 11.80
CA PRO A 54 4.42 5.47 12.89
C PRO A 54 3.05 4.81 13.13
N ASP A 55 2.61 4.74 14.39
CA ASP A 55 1.40 4.02 14.80
C ASP A 55 0.13 4.51 14.08
N ASP A 56 0.01 5.83 13.85
CA ASP A 56 -1.10 6.44 13.13
C ASP A 56 -1.15 6.01 11.66
N ILE A 57 0.01 5.97 11.00
CA ILE A 57 0.12 5.52 9.60
C ILE A 57 -0.14 4.01 9.51
N ALA A 58 0.42 3.21 10.42
CA ALA A 58 0.20 1.76 10.47
C ALA A 58 -1.30 1.45 10.65
N TYR A 59 -1.96 2.16 11.57
CA TYR A 59 -3.40 2.01 11.82
C TYR A 59 -4.24 2.33 10.57
N VAL A 60 -3.96 3.47 9.91
CA VAL A 60 -4.65 3.87 8.68
C VAL A 60 -4.44 2.83 7.57
N TYR A 61 -3.20 2.37 7.39
CA TYR A 61 -2.85 1.38 6.39
C TYR A 61 -3.60 0.06 6.59
N GLU A 62 -3.56 -0.51 7.80
CA GLU A 62 -4.24 -1.78 8.12
C GLU A 62 -5.75 -1.69 7.88
N ARG A 63 -6.38 -0.59 8.34
CA ARG A 63 -7.80 -0.33 8.08
C ARG A 63 -8.12 -0.28 6.58
N LEU A 64 -7.25 0.32 5.77
CA LEU A 64 -7.43 0.40 4.32
C LEU A 64 -7.20 -0.95 3.64
N LYS A 65 -6.24 -1.75 4.10
CA LYS A 65 -5.95 -3.07 3.53
C LYS A 65 -7.11 -4.06 3.75
N GLN A 66 -7.83 -3.94 4.87
CA GLN A 66 -9.07 -4.70 5.11
C GLN A 66 -10.19 -4.33 4.12
N ARG A 67 -10.23 -3.08 3.67
CA ARG A 67 -11.29 -2.58 2.76
C ARG A 67 -10.93 -2.72 1.29
N TYR A 68 -9.65 -2.62 0.95
CA TYR A 68 -9.18 -2.56 -0.42
C TYR A 68 -7.99 -3.48 -0.62
N ARG A 69 -7.99 -4.23 -1.73
CA ARG A 69 -6.79 -4.96 -2.19
C ARG A 69 -5.59 -4.02 -2.28
N GLN A 70 -5.82 -2.82 -2.82
CA GLN A 70 -4.83 -1.74 -2.92
C GLN A 70 -5.10 -0.63 -1.89
N ALA A 71 -4.35 -0.58 -0.79
CA ALA A 71 -4.47 0.45 0.26
C ALA A 71 -3.81 1.79 -0.10
N VAL A 72 -2.78 1.75 -0.95
CA VAL A 72 -2.06 2.92 -1.47
C VAL A 72 -2.48 3.16 -2.92
N ALA A 73 -2.61 4.43 -3.32
CA ALA A 73 -2.95 4.82 -4.68
C ALA A 73 -1.94 5.84 -5.24
N PRO A 74 -1.37 5.61 -6.43
CA PRO A 74 -0.56 6.62 -7.08
C PRO A 74 -1.42 7.82 -7.50
N VAL A 75 -0.78 8.98 -7.52
CA VAL A 75 -1.33 10.21 -8.10
C VAL A 75 -0.63 10.49 -9.41
N ASP A 76 -1.39 10.57 -10.49
CA ASP A 76 -0.90 11.02 -11.78
C ASP A 76 -1.88 12.03 -12.39
N ASN A 77 -1.34 13.09 -13.01
CA ASN A 77 -2.11 14.19 -13.60
C ASN A 77 -3.21 14.78 -12.70
N GLY A 78 -3.01 14.74 -11.38
CA GLY A 78 -3.96 15.23 -10.38
C GLY A 78 -5.13 14.28 -10.08
N PHE A 79 -5.07 13.03 -10.52
CA PHE A 79 -6.09 12.01 -10.25
C PHE A 79 -5.59 10.97 -9.24
N CYS A 80 -6.48 10.49 -8.38
CA CYS A 80 -6.22 9.32 -7.55
C CYS A 80 -6.46 8.05 -8.36
N PHE A 81 -5.44 7.26 -8.64
CA PHE A 81 -5.57 6.05 -9.48
C PHE A 81 -6.22 4.85 -8.76
N GLY A 82 -6.60 5.01 -7.48
CA GLY A 82 -7.40 4.02 -6.77
C GLY A 82 -8.91 4.18 -6.97
N CYS A 83 -9.40 5.40 -7.27
CA CYS A 83 -10.84 5.67 -7.47
C CYS A 83 -11.14 6.54 -8.69
N PHE A 84 -10.11 6.93 -9.43
CA PHE A 84 -10.16 7.72 -10.66
C PHE A 84 -10.81 9.10 -10.50
N GLN A 85 -10.92 9.61 -9.27
CA GLN A 85 -11.41 10.97 -9.03
C GLN A 85 -10.27 11.99 -9.07
N LYS A 86 -10.59 13.18 -9.59
CA LYS A 86 -9.70 14.33 -9.57
C LYS A 86 -9.53 14.83 -8.14
N LEU A 87 -8.29 15.07 -7.74
CA LEU A 87 -7.96 15.59 -6.42
C LEU A 87 -8.08 17.12 -6.39
N PRO A 88 -8.48 17.70 -5.25
CA PRO A 88 -8.39 19.14 -5.01
C PRO A 88 -6.98 19.69 -5.28
N THR A 89 -6.89 20.86 -5.91
CA THR A 89 -5.60 21.49 -6.26
C THR A 89 -4.70 21.73 -5.04
N GLU A 90 -5.29 22.05 -3.89
CA GLU A 90 -4.56 22.21 -2.62
C GLU A 90 -3.85 20.93 -2.16
N LEU A 91 -4.40 19.75 -2.47
CA LEU A 91 -3.71 18.49 -2.16
C LEU A 91 -2.52 18.26 -3.09
N LEU A 92 -2.57 18.74 -4.33
CA LEU A 92 -1.48 18.61 -5.29
C LEU A 92 -0.27 19.48 -4.93
N THR A 93 -0.48 20.59 -4.23
CA THR A 93 0.61 21.45 -3.73
C THR A 93 1.29 20.87 -2.48
N ARG A 94 0.68 19.88 -1.83
CA ARG A 94 1.20 19.14 -0.66
C ARG A 94 1.72 17.74 -1.02
N SER A 95 2.18 17.54 -2.25
CA SER A 95 2.61 16.22 -2.76
C SER A 95 3.74 15.55 -1.97
N LYS A 96 4.47 16.31 -1.16
CA LYS A 96 5.54 15.81 -0.28
C LYS A 96 5.04 15.29 1.06
N GLU A 97 3.75 15.38 1.36
CA GLU A 97 3.17 14.90 2.61
C GLU A 97 2.43 13.57 2.40
N LEU A 98 2.52 12.67 3.38
CA LEU A 98 1.65 11.49 3.43
C LEU A 98 0.23 11.96 3.73
N THR A 99 -0.64 11.84 2.73
CA THR A 99 -2.05 12.24 2.82
C THR A 99 -2.95 11.15 2.25
N THR A 100 -4.27 11.32 2.40
CA THR A 100 -5.26 10.36 1.90
C THR A 100 -6.18 11.01 0.88
N CYS A 101 -6.70 10.20 -0.04
CA CYS A 101 -7.69 10.64 -1.00
C CYS A 101 -8.99 11.03 -0.26
N PRO A 102 -9.51 12.26 -0.41
CA PRO A 102 -10.74 12.67 0.27
C PRO A 102 -11.98 11.90 -0.21
N ASN A 103 -11.91 11.29 -1.39
CA ASN A 103 -13.02 10.53 -1.97
C ASN A 103 -13.05 9.07 -1.50
N CYS A 104 -11.93 8.35 -1.56
CA CYS A 104 -11.89 6.92 -1.25
C CYS A 104 -11.12 6.54 0.02
N GLY A 105 -10.38 7.48 0.60
CA GLY A 105 -9.60 7.31 1.83
C GLY A 105 -8.24 6.63 1.66
N ARG A 106 -7.88 6.12 0.46
CA ARG A 106 -6.56 5.50 0.23
C ARG A 106 -5.42 6.46 0.46
N ILE A 107 -4.29 5.96 0.95
CA ILE A 107 -3.07 6.75 1.10
C ILE A 107 -2.56 7.12 -0.29
N LEU A 108 -2.27 8.40 -0.50
CA LEU A 108 -1.78 8.91 -1.77
C LEU A 108 -0.25 8.80 -1.82
N TYR A 109 0.24 8.30 -2.95
CA TYR A 109 1.65 8.28 -3.30
C TYR A 109 1.87 9.16 -4.52
N PHE A 110 2.76 10.14 -4.41
CA PHE A 110 3.18 10.99 -5.52
C PHE A 110 4.52 10.46 -6.03
N PRO A 111 4.55 9.71 -7.15
CA PRO A 111 5.81 9.25 -7.72
C PRO A 111 6.68 10.46 -8.07
N GLU A 112 7.97 10.36 -7.76
CA GLU A 112 8.96 11.32 -8.27
C GLU A 112 8.96 11.22 -9.80
N GLN A 113 8.86 12.37 -10.47
CA GLN A 113 8.99 12.49 -11.93
C GLN A 113 10.46 12.59 -12.32
#